data_AF-A0A7L5EC51-F1
#
_entry.id   AF-A0A7L5EC51-F1
#
_cell.length_a   1.000
_cell.length_b   1.000
_cell.length_c   1.000
_cell.angle_alpha   90.00
_cell.angle_beta   90.00
_cell.angle_gamma   90.00
#
_symmetry.space_group_name_H-M   'P 1'
#
loop_
_entity.id
_entity.type
_entity.pdbx_description
1 polymer ?
#
loop_
_entity_poly.entity_id
_entity_poly.type
_entity_poly.pdbx_seq_one_letter_code
_entity_poly.pdbx_strand_id
1 'polypeptide(L)'
;MNDTRNEIIRLGSELIRSIGYNSFSYADISKALNIKNAAIHYYFPSKSDLGVEIIRRNLNAFNELTKTWESLDYKLQFSNYIHMHDSFIKNHWVCIVGSLSPSYDTLPENMQKELQGLVNTILKWLTALLDNGLKNNAFSFTETPRTKAFMVHSALLSSLQMNKVLKNDVYKSIQEGLLNI
;
A
#
# COMPACT_ATOMS: atom_id res chain seq x y z
N MET A 1 5.66 -22.10 -15.03
CA MET A 1 5.70 -20.83 -15.79
C MET A 1 5.04 -19.65 -15.07
N ASN A 2 3.93 -19.83 -14.35
CA ASN A 2 3.31 -18.76 -13.55
C ASN A 2 4.17 -18.32 -12.34
N ASP A 3 5.04 -19.23 -11.87
CA ASP A 3 5.90 -19.02 -10.71
C ASP A 3 6.95 -17.91 -10.94
N THR A 4 7.70 -17.95 -12.05
CA THR A 4 8.70 -16.92 -12.37
C THR A 4 8.08 -15.53 -12.53
N ARG A 5 6.92 -15.42 -13.19
CA ARG A 5 6.20 -14.14 -13.29
C ARG A 5 5.84 -13.60 -11.90
N ASN A 6 5.32 -14.47 -11.03
CA ASN A 6 4.93 -14.10 -9.67
C ASN A 6 6.13 -13.69 -8.83
N GLU A 7 7.27 -14.37 -8.97
CA GLU A 7 8.51 -14.02 -8.29
C GLU A 7 9.11 -12.68 -8.75
N ILE A 8 9.01 -12.37 -10.05
CA ILE A 8 9.38 -11.04 -10.57
C ILE A 8 8.49 -9.96 -9.94
N ILE A 9 7.17 -10.17 -9.87
CA ILE A 9 6.24 -9.24 -9.23
C ILE A 9 6.54 -9.09 -7.74
N ARG A 10 6.80 -10.21 -7.04
CA ARG A 10 7.12 -10.23 -5.62
C ARG A 10 8.36 -9.39 -5.34
N LEU A 11 9.48 -9.70 -6.00
CA LEU A 11 10.73 -8.95 -5.82
C LEU A 11 10.62 -7.50 -6.26
N GLY A 12 9.93 -7.21 -7.37
CA GLY A 12 9.67 -5.84 -7.79
C GLY A 12 8.89 -5.05 -6.73
N SER A 13 7.88 -5.66 -6.12
CA SER A 13 7.11 -5.06 -5.01
C SER A 13 8.00 -4.80 -3.79
N GLU A 14 8.86 -5.75 -3.41
CA GLU A 14 9.80 -5.60 -2.30
C GLU A 14 10.83 -4.48 -2.56
N LEU A 15 11.36 -4.39 -3.78
CA LEU A 15 12.28 -3.33 -4.19
C LEU A 15 11.59 -1.96 -4.16
N ILE A 16 10.36 -1.85 -4.67
CA ILE A 16 9.58 -0.59 -4.56
C ILE A 16 9.40 -0.21 -3.09
N ARG A 17 8.99 -1.14 -2.22
CA ARG A 17 8.74 -0.86 -0.80
C ARG A 17 10.00 -0.54 0.01
N SER A 18 11.15 -1.00 -0.46
CA SER A 18 12.44 -0.80 0.21
C SER A 18 13.19 0.44 -0.28
N ILE A 19 13.37 0.61 -1.58
CA ILE A 19 14.25 1.64 -2.14
C ILE A 19 13.54 2.58 -3.13
N GLY A 20 12.28 2.31 -3.46
CA GLY A 20 11.48 3.13 -4.38
C GLY A 20 11.58 2.67 -5.83
N TYR A 21 10.58 3.07 -6.64
CA TYR A 21 10.49 2.65 -8.04
C TYR A 21 11.69 3.07 -8.86
N ASN A 22 12.14 4.33 -8.76
CA ASN A 22 13.24 4.84 -9.58
C ASN A 22 14.60 4.22 -9.23
N SER A 23 14.75 3.60 -8.06
CA SER A 23 16.03 3.13 -7.53
C SER A 23 16.38 1.68 -7.88
N PHE A 24 15.49 0.93 -8.54
CA PHE A 24 15.77 -0.45 -8.96
C PHE A 24 15.73 -0.62 -10.48
N SER A 25 16.33 -1.69 -10.97
CA SER A 25 16.37 -2.08 -12.37
C SER A 25 16.00 -3.56 -12.55
N TYR A 26 15.78 -3.99 -13.79
CA TYR A 26 15.63 -5.43 -14.06
C TYR A 26 16.89 -6.23 -13.75
N ALA A 27 18.07 -5.59 -13.72
CA ALA A 27 19.30 -6.26 -13.33
C ALA A 27 19.26 -6.72 -11.87
N ASP A 28 18.64 -5.93 -10.98
CA ASP A 28 18.49 -6.26 -9.56
C ASP A 28 17.61 -7.50 -9.39
N ILE A 29 16.48 -7.55 -10.10
CA ILE A 29 15.58 -8.71 -10.10
C ILE A 29 16.25 -9.93 -10.72
N SER A 30 16.91 -9.77 -11.88
CA SER A 30 17.53 -10.87 -12.60
C SER A 30 18.65 -11.50 -11.79
N LYS A 31 19.44 -10.67 -11.09
CA LYS A 31 20.49 -11.12 -10.18
C LYS A 31 19.91 -11.88 -8.98
N ALA A 32 18.85 -11.36 -8.37
CA ALA A 32 18.21 -11.99 -7.22
C ALA A 32 17.56 -13.35 -7.56
N LEU A 33 16.98 -13.49 -8.77
CA LEU A 33 16.36 -14.74 -9.24
C LEU A 33 17.32 -15.67 -9.97
N ASN A 34 18.57 -15.26 -10.19
CA ASN A 34 19.54 -15.98 -11.02
C ASN A 34 18.98 -16.34 -12.42
N ILE A 35 18.31 -15.37 -13.06
CA ILE A 35 17.77 -15.49 -14.43
C ILE A 35 18.39 -14.45 -15.36
N LYS A 36 18.23 -14.64 -16.66
CA LYS A 36 18.63 -13.62 -17.64
C LYS A 36 17.64 -12.45 -17.62
N ASN A 37 18.13 -11.22 -17.80
CA ASN A 37 17.29 -10.03 -17.92
C ASN A 37 16.25 -10.15 -19.05
N ALA A 38 16.61 -10.80 -20.17
CA ALA A 38 15.68 -11.11 -21.26
C ALA A 38 14.44 -11.91 -20.82
N ALA A 39 14.55 -12.77 -19.80
CA ALA A 39 13.42 -13.50 -19.25
C ALA A 39 12.42 -12.57 -18.54
N ILE A 40 12.89 -11.48 -17.93
CA ILE A 40 12.01 -10.47 -17.32
C ILE A 40 11.26 -9.71 -18.41
N HIS A 41 11.95 -9.30 -19.48
CA HIS A 41 11.33 -8.62 -20.62
C HIS A 41 10.26 -9.46 -21.33
N TYR A 42 10.40 -10.80 -21.32
CA TYR A 42 9.35 -11.69 -21.82
C TYR A 42 8.02 -11.52 -21.06
N TYR A 43 8.08 -11.34 -19.73
CA TYR A 43 6.88 -11.15 -18.91
C TYR A 43 6.40 -9.70 -18.84
N PHE A 44 7.35 -8.76 -18.83
CA PHE A 44 7.11 -7.33 -18.65
C PHE A 44 7.98 -6.55 -19.62
N PRO A 45 7.45 -6.21 -20.82
CA PRO A 45 8.21 -5.54 -21.89
C PRO A 45 8.94 -4.29 -21.41
N SER A 46 8.31 -3.51 -20.54
CA SER A 46 8.91 -2.36 -19.87
C SER A 46 8.78 -2.45 -18.34
N LYS A 47 9.67 -1.75 -17.63
CA LYS A 47 9.62 -1.65 -16.15
C LYS A 47 8.31 -1.03 -15.65
N SER A 48 7.68 -0.15 -16.44
CA SER A 48 6.39 0.44 -16.06
C SER A 48 5.26 -0.59 -16.13
N ASP A 49 5.32 -1.58 -17.02
CA ASP A 49 4.35 -2.69 -17.06
C ASP A 49 4.41 -3.52 -15.78
N LEU A 50 5.63 -3.80 -15.27
CA LEU A 50 5.82 -4.43 -13.96
C LEU A 50 5.26 -3.55 -12.83
N GLY A 51 5.54 -2.24 -12.87
CA GLY A 51 5.02 -1.28 -11.90
C GLY A 51 3.48 -1.24 -11.86
N VAL A 52 2.83 -1.20 -13.03
CA VAL A 52 1.37 -1.27 -13.19
C VAL A 52 0.82 -2.56 -12.58
N GLU A 53 1.42 -3.71 -12.90
CA GLU A 53 0.97 -5.00 -12.37
C GLU A 53 1.09 -5.06 -10.84
N ILE A 54 2.17 -4.50 -10.26
CA ILE A 54 2.34 -4.41 -8.81
C ILE A 54 1.23 -3.54 -8.20
N ILE A 55 0.93 -2.37 -8.77
CA ILE A 55 -0.14 -1.50 -8.26
C ILE A 55 -1.50 -2.21 -8.32
N ARG A 56 -1.82 -2.85 -9.46
CA ARG A 56 -3.06 -3.63 -9.63
C ARG A 56 -3.17 -4.77 -8.63
N ARG A 57 -2.08 -5.48 -8.36
CA ARG A 57 -2.08 -6.56 -7.36
C ARG A 57 -2.36 -6.03 -5.95
N ASN A 58 -1.88 -4.83 -5.61
CA ASN A 58 -2.19 -4.19 -4.33
C ASN A 58 -3.65 -3.71 -4.28
N LEU A 59 -4.19 -3.17 -5.38
CA LEU A 59 -5.62 -2.82 -5.48
C LEU A 59 -6.51 -4.05 -5.31
N ASN A 60 -6.21 -5.14 -6.02
CA ASN A 60 -6.97 -6.38 -5.91
C ASN A 60 -6.88 -6.96 -4.50
N ALA A 61 -5.68 -7.01 -3.90
CA ALA A 61 -5.51 -7.49 -2.53
C ALA A 61 -6.30 -6.64 -1.53
N PHE A 62 -6.32 -5.32 -1.70
CA PHE A 62 -7.13 -4.43 -0.87
C PHE A 62 -8.62 -4.74 -1.02
N ASN A 63 -9.13 -4.84 -2.26
CA ASN A 63 -10.53 -5.16 -2.51
C ASN A 63 -10.93 -6.50 -1.89
N GLU A 64 -10.14 -7.55 -2.08
CA GLU A 64 -10.40 -8.87 -1.49
C GLU A 64 -10.41 -8.81 0.04
N LEU A 65 -9.43 -8.15 0.66
CA LEU A 65 -9.41 -7.96 2.12
C LEU A 65 -10.65 -7.22 2.61
N THR A 66 -10.99 -6.09 2.00
CA THR A 66 -12.16 -5.30 2.42
C THR A 66 -13.46 -6.07 2.26
N LYS A 67 -13.57 -6.93 1.24
CA LYS A 67 -14.72 -7.82 1.04
C LYS A 67 -14.85 -8.84 2.17
N THR A 68 -13.74 -9.39 2.67
CA THR A 68 -13.77 -10.29 3.83
C THR A 68 -14.17 -9.58 5.14
N TRP A 69 -14.08 -8.25 5.18
CA TRP A 69 -14.42 -7.45 6.35
C TRP A 69 -15.85 -6.93 6.36
N GLU A 70 -16.58 -6.99 5.24
CA GLU A 70 -17.93 -6.39 5.08
C GLU A 70 -18.94 -6.82 6.15
N SER A 71 -18.84 -8.06 6.64
CA SER A 71 -19.74 -8.62 7.66
C SER A 71 -19.30 -8.34 9.11
N LEU A 72 -18.12 -7.75 9.30
CA LEU A 72 -17.57 -7.44 10.63
C LEU A 72 -18.16 -6.13 11.15
N ASP A 73 -18.11 -5.94 12.48
CA ASP A 73 -18.44 -4.64 13.07
C ASP A 73 -17.48 -3.54 12.57
N TYR A 74 -17.96 -2.29 12.55
CA TYR A 74 -17.19 -1.18 11.99
C TYR A 74 -15.83 -0.97 12.68
N LYS A 75 -15.73 -1.18 14.01
CA LYS A 75 -14.48 -1.03 14.74
C LYS A 75 -13.46 -2.08 14.33
N LEU A 76 -13.91 -3.32 14.09
CA LEU A 76 -13.05 -4.40 13.64
C LEU A 76 -12.62 -4.21 12.18
N GLN A 77 -13.50 -3.72 11.30
CA GLN A 77 -13.11 -3.33 9.93
C GLN A 77 -12.01 -2.26 9.96
N PHE A 78 -12.19 -1.24 10.82
CA PHE A 78 -11.22 -0.17 10.97
C PHE A 78 -9.91 -0.68 11.56
N SER A 79 -9.97 -1.50 12.60
CA SER A 79 -8.81 -2.15 13.20
C SER A 79 -8.02 -2.97 12.18
N ASN A 80 -8.69 -3.79 11.38
CA ASN A 80 -8.05 -4.56 10.31
C ASN A 80 -7.33 -3.68 9.30
N TYR A 81 -7.92 -2.53 8.94
CA TYR A 81 -7.27 -1.54 8.08
C TYR A 81 -6.03 -0.91 8.75
N ILE A 82 -6.12 -0.53 10.02
CA ILE A 82 -4.98 0.01 10.78
C ILE A 82 -3.83 -1.02 10.86
N HIS A 83 -4.14 -2.31 11.00
CA HIS A 83 -3.17 -3.39 11.17
C HIS A 83 -2.66 -4.02 9.86
N MET A 84 -3.20 -3.65 8.70
CA MET A 84 -2.88 -4.32 7.43
C MET A 84 -1.40 -4.22 7.01
N HIS A 85 -0.64 -3.29 7.59
CA HIS A 85 0.77 -3.05 7.29
C HIS A 85 1.74 -3.51 8.40
N ASP A 86 1.28 -4.20 9.44
CA ASP A 86 2.11 -4.64 10.58
C ASP A 86 3.32 -5.47 10.15
N SER A 87 3.14 -6.31 9.13
CA SER A 87 4.21 -7.15 8.59
C SER A 87 5.37 -6.34 7.98
N PHE A 88 5.15 -5.08 7.61
CA PHE A 88 6.17 -4.26 6.93
C PHE A 88 7.26 -3.77 7.88
N ILE A 89 6.95 -3.72 9.18
CA ILE A 89 7.84 -3.19 10.22
C ILE A 89 9.14 -4.00 10.31
N LYS A 90 9.04 -5.33 10.25
CA LYS A 90 10.19 -6.25 10.31
C LYS A 90 11.20 -6.00 9.19
N ASN A 91 10.72 -5.63 8.00
CA ASN A 91 11.55 -5.38 6.81
C ASN A 91 11.87 -3.89 6.60
N HIS A 92 11.44 -3.01 7.51
CA HIS A 92 11.52 -1.55 7.34
C HIS A 92 10.98 -1.07 5.99
N TRP A 93 9.90 -1.69 5.56
CA TRP A 93 9.19 -1.35 4.34
C TRP A 93 8.21 -0.22 4.58
N VAL A 94 7.99 0.55 3.53
CA VAL A 94 6.82 1.44 3.43
C VAL A 94 5.73 0.74 2.62
N CYS A 95 4.50 1.28 2.65
CA CYS A 95 3.44 0.81 1.77
C CYS A 95 3.70 1.23 0.30
N ILE A 96 3.02 0.60 -0.67
CA ILE A 96 3.20 0.95 -2.10
C ILE A 96 2.84 2.42 -2.35
N VAL A 97 1.75 2.91 -1.78
CA VAL A 97 1.37 4.32 -1.90
C VAL A 97 2.47 5.21 -1.31
N GLY A 98 2.91 4.95 -0.08
CA GLY A 98 3.96 5.72 0.58
C GLY A 98 5.33 5.68 -0.11
N SER A 99 5.61 4.62 -0.88
CA SER A 99 6.82 4.52 -1.71
C SER A 99 6.72 5.31 -3.02
N LEU A 100 5.57 5.24 -3.68
CA LEU A 100 5.39 5.80 -5.02
C LEU A 100 4.98 7.28 -5.00
N SER A 101 4.24 7.72 -3.98
CA SER A 101 3.74 9.09 -3.87
C SER A 101 4.83 10.16 -3.93
N PRO A 102 6.00 10.05 -3.27
CA PRO A 102 7.06 11.05 -3.39
C PRO A 102 7.67 11.18 -4.78
N SER A 103 7.50 10.18 -5.65
CA SER A 103 8.03 10.17 -7.02
C SER A 103 6.94 10.31 -8.07
N TYR A 104 5.70 10.63 -7.66
CA TYR A 104 4.51 10.58 -8.52
C TYR A 104 4.71 11.26 -9.88
N ASP A 105 5.21 12.49 -9.88
CA ASP A 105 5.39 13.31 -11.09
C ASP A 105 6.47 12.75 -12.04
N THR A 106 7.33 11.86 -11.56
CA THR A 106 8.37 11.18 -12.36
C THR A 106 7.97 9.76 -12.76
N LEU A 107 6.84 9.26 -12.28
CA LEU A 107 6.34 7.95 -12.70
C LEU A 107 5.82 8.02 -14.13
N PRO A 108 5.96 6.95 -14.92
CA PRO A 108 5.27 6.81 -16.20
C PRO A 108 3.74 7.01 -16.06
N GLU A 109 3.10 7.62 -17.05
CA GLU A 109 1.66 7.98 -17.01
C GLU A 109 0.74 6.79 -16.72
N ASN A 110 1.07 5.61 -17.25
CA ASN A 110 0.32 4.38 -16.99
C ASN A 110 0.33 4.01 -15.50
N MET A 111 1.46 4.18 -14.81
CA MET A 111 1.55 3.97 -13.37
C MET A 111 0.86 5.07 -12.56
N GLN A 112 0.97 6.33 -13.00
CA GLN A 112 0.28 7.44 -12.34
C GLN A 112 -1.23 7.20 -12.27
N LYS A 113 -1.83 6.75 -13.39
CA LYS A 113 -3.26 6.43 -13.48
C LYS A 113 -3.66 5.30 -12.52
N GLU A 114 -2.89 4.22 -12.46
CA GLU A 114 -3.17 3.08 -11.59
C GLU A 114 -3.00 3.46 -10.11
N LEU A 115 -1.99 4.27 -9.78
CA LEU A 115 -1.77 4.73 -8.41
C LEU A 115 -2.89 5.66 -7.94
N GLN A 116 -3.38 6.58 -8.79
CA GLN A 116 -4.58 7.36 -8.50
C GLN A 116 -5.78 6.43 -8.21
N GLY A 117 -5.97 5.39 -9.04
CA GLY A 117 -7.04 4.40 -8.85
C GLY A 117 -6.96 3.68 -7.51
N LEU A 118 -5.75 3.26 -7.10
CA LEU A 118 -5.51 2.62 -5.81
C LEU A 118 -5.84 3.57 -4.65
N VAL A 119 -5.30 4.78 -4.65
CA VAL A 119 -5.50 5.77 -3.57
C VAL A 119 -6.98 6.15 -3.47
N ASN A 120 -7.65 6.42 -4.59
CA ASN A 120 -9.07 6.75 -4.60
C ASN A 120 -9.93 5.61 -4.05
N THR A 121 -9.61 4.35 -4.39
CA THR A 121 -10.32 3.18 -3.87
C THR A 121 -10.18 3.06 -2.35
N ILE A 122 -8.96 3.20 -1.83
CA ILE A 122 -8.69 3.16 -0.38
C ILE A 122 -9.46 4.26 0.34
N LEU A 123 -9.35 5.50 -0.14
CA LEU A 123 -9.98 6.66 0.51
C LEU A 123 -11.50 6.60 0.44
N LYS A 124 -12.06 6.10 -0.67
CA LYS A 124 -13.52 5.90 -0.81
C LYS A 124 -14.02 4.86 0.19
N TRP A 125 -13.34 3.72 0.30
CA TRP A 125 -13.69 2.67 1.25
C TRP A 125 -13.61 3.19 2.70
N LEU A 126 -12.50 3.83 3.07
CA LEU A 126 -12.28 4.34 4.42
C LEU A 126 -13.28 5.44 4.80
N THR A 127 -13.60 6.34 3.85
CA THR A 127 -14.63 7.36 4.05
C THR A 127 -16.00 6.74 4.32
N ALA A 128 -16.38 5.71 3.55
CA ALA A 128 -17.66 5.03 3.74
C ALA A 128 -17.72 4.27 5.08
N LEU A 129 -16.62 3.60 5.46
CA LEU A 129 -16.53 2.94 6.77
C LEU A 129 -16.71 3.94 7.92
N LEU A 130 -16.00 5.06 7.89
CA LEU A 130 -16.07 6.09 8.93
C LEU A 130 -17.45 6.76 8.99
N ASP A 131 -18.07 7.03 7.84
CA ASP A 131 -19.42 7.60 7.76
C ASP A 131 -20.48 6.65 8.34
N ASN A 132 -20.44 5.38 7.94
CA ASN A 132 -21.37 4.37 8.45
C ASN A 132 -21.16 4.13 9.95
N GLY A 133 -19.91 4.05 10.40
CA GLY A 133 -19.61 3.88 11.82
C GLY A 133 -20.04 5.07 12.65
N LEU A 134 -19.89 6.31 12.16
CA LEU A 134 -20.37 7.51 12.84
C LEU A 134 -21.91 7.49 12.99
N LYS A 135 -22.64 7.17 11.91
CA LYS A 135 -24.11 7.06 11.91
C LYS A 135 -24.65 5.98 12.85
N ASN A 136 -23.85 4.93 13.09
CA ASN A 136 -24.21 3.82 13.97
C ASN A 136 -23.57 3.93 15.37
N ASN A 137 -23.06 5.11 15.75
CA ASN A 137 -22.40 5.36 17.04
C ASN A 137 -21.20 4.45 17.34
N ALA A 138 -20.58 3.88 16.32
CA ALA A 138 -19.35 3.07 16.45
C ALA A 138 -18.09 3.94 16.57
N PHE A 139 -18.11 5.17 16.04
CA PHE A 139 -17.00 6.13 16.10
C PHE A 139 -17.49 7.48 16.61
N SER A 140 -16.57 8.29 17.14
CA SER A 140 -16.79 9.66 17.59
C SER A 140 -15.64 10.57 17.15
N PHE A 141 -15.91 11.45 16.20
CA PHE A 141 -14.97 12.48 15.75
C PHE A 141 -15.74 13.69 15.20
N THR A 142 -15.05 14.84 15.08
CA THR A 142 -15.70 16.12 14.75
C THR A 142 -15.58 16.48 13.27
N GLU A 143 -14.57 15.95 12.58
CA GLU A 143 -14.32 16.20 11.17
C GLU A 143 -15.34 15.50 10.28
N THR A 144 -15.42 15.89 9.00
CA THR A 144 -16.17 15.09 8.02
C THR A 144 -15.53 13.70 7.86
N PRO A 145 -16.30 12.65 7.57
CA PRO A 145 -15.74 11.30 7.33
C PRO A 145 -14.62 11.28 6.28
N ARG A 146 -14.73 12.14 5.25
CA ARG A 146 -13.70 12.28 4.21
C ARG A 146 -12.40 12.89 4.76
N THR A 147 -12.51 13.97 5.53
CA THR A 147 -11.34 14.59 6.18
C THR A 147 -10.68 13.61 7.15
N LYS A 148 -11.48 12.89 7.95
CA LYS A 148 -10.98 11.87 8.87
C LYS A 148 -10.27 10.73 8.13
N ALA A 149 -10.82 10.29 6.99
CA ALA A 149 -10.15 9.29 6.14
C ALA A 149 -8.78 9.76 5.64
N PHE A 150 -8.66 11.04 5.22
CA PHE A 150 -7.36 11.61 4.84
C PHE A 150 -6.39 11.63 6.01
N MET A 151 -6.82 12.08 7.19
CA MET A 151 -5.98 12.11 8.38
C MET A 151 -5.47 10.72 8.76
N VAL A 152 -6.35 9.72 8.82
CA VAL A 152 -6.00 8.33 9.13
C VAL A 152 -5.02 7.77 8.10
N HIS A 153 -5.31 7.91 6.82
CA HIS A 153 -4.47 7.35 5.76
C HIS A 153 -3.09 8.02 5.71
N SER A 154 -3.03 9.36 5.82
CA SER A 154 -1.78 10.12 5.87
C SER A 154 -0.95 9.76 7.10
N ALA A 155 -1.57 9.64 8.27
CA ALA A 155 -0.87 9.25 9.50
C ALA A 155 -0.22 7.87 9.38
N LEU A 156 -0.93 6.88 8.84
CA LEU A 156 -0.38 5.54 8.59
C LEU A 156 0.75 5.53 7.55
N LEU A 157 0.62 6.30 6.47
CA LEU A 157 1.66 6.41 5.44
C LEU A 157 2.95 6.98 6.03
N SER A 158 2.84 8.13 6.68
CA SER A 158 3.98 8.85 7.23
C SER A 158 4.58 8.11 8.41
N SER A 159 3.80 7.40 9.21
CA SER A 159 4.34 6.62 10.32
C SER A 159 5.21 5.46 9.83
N LEU A 160 4.87 4.78 8.74
CA LEU A 160 5.76 3.78 8.10
C LEU A 160 7.06 4.40 7.57
N GLN A 161 6.98 5.60 6.97
CA GLN A 161 8.16 6.33 6.48
C GLN A 161 9.07 6.75 7.66
N MET A 162 8.50 7.28 8.73
CA MET A 162 9.24 7.64 9.95
C MET A 162 9.83 6.41 10.62
N ASN A 163 9.09 5.31 10.71
CA ASN A 163 9.56 4.05 11.26
C ASN A 163 10.76 3.49 10.48
N LYS A 164 10.78 3.67 9.15
CA LYS A 164 11.93 3.32 8.31
C LYS A 164 13.18 4.13 8.67
N VAL A 165 13.04 5.40 9.02
CA VAL A 165 14.14 6.31 9.38
C VAL A 165 14.60 6.08 10.82
N LEU A 166 13.66 6.12 11.77
CA LEU A 166 13.94 6.16 13.20
C LEU A 166 14.18 4.77 13.80
N LYS A 167 13.73 3.70 13.13
CA LYS A 167 13.84 2.31 13.61
C LYS A 167 13.26 2.11 15.02
N ASN A 168 12.23 2.86 15.36
CA ASN A 168 11.58 2.87 16.67
C ASN A 168 10.12 2.38 16.57
N ASP A 169 9.27 2.80 17.50
CA ASP A 169 7.88 2.40 17.69
C ASP A 169 6.86 3.43 17.15
N VAL A 170 7.27 4.37 16.30
CA VAL A 170 6.37 5.43 15.77
C VAL A 170 5.17 4.86 15.06
N TYR A 171 5.34 3.81 14.24
CA TYR A 171 4.21 3.16 13.58
C TYR A 171 3.19 2.63 14.59
N LYS A 172 3.67 1.89 15.60
CA LYS A 172 2.82 1.30 16.64
C LYS A 172 2.11 2.37 17.47
N SER A 173 2.81 3.43 17.86
CA SER A 173 2.23 4.55 18.62
C SER A 173 1.11 5.25 17.84
N ILE A 174 1.29 5.45 16.54
CA ILE A 174 0.25 6.04 15.68
C ILE A 174 -0.94 5.09 15.53
N GLN A 175 -0.72 3.79 15.38
CA GLN A 175 -1.83 2.82 15.32
C GLN A 175 -2.66 2.84 16.59
N GLU A 176 -2.03 2.76 17.76
CA GLU A 176 -2.71 2.81 19.06
C GLU A 176 -3.53 4.10 19.22
N GLY A 177 -2.97 5.24 18.82
CA GLY A 177 -3.70 6.52 18.81
C GLY A 177 -4.90 6.53 17.87
N LEU A 178 -4.78 5.94 16.67
CA LEU A 178 -5.86 5.89 15.69
C LEU A 178 -7.01 4.96 16.11
N LEU A 179 -6.74 3.89 16.86
CA LEU A 179 -7.77 2.94 17.30
C LEU A 179 -8.72 3.49 18.38
N ASN A 180 -8.41 4.66 18.96
CA ASN A 180 -9.19 5.29 20.03
C ASN A 180 -10.23 6.31 19.53
N ILE A 181 -10.67 6.21 18.28
CA ILE A 181 -11.67 7.11 17.67
C ILE A 181 -13.11 6.60 17.79
#